data_AF-A0A6L2PU66-F1
#
_entry.id   AF-A0A6L2PU66-F1
#
_cell.length_a   1.000
_cell.length_b   1.000
_cell.length_c   1.000
_cell.angle_alpha   90.00
_cell.angle_beta   90.00
_cell.angle_gamma   90.00
#
_symmetry.space_group_name_H-M   'P 1'
#
loop_
_entity.id
_entity.type
_entity.pdbx_description
1 polymer ?
#
loop_
_entity_poly.entity_id
_entity_poly.type
_entity_poly.pdbx_seq_one_letter_code
_entity_poly.pdbx_strand_id
1 'polypeptide(L)'
;MDRWGVTEGVCAVELFIRTGSITETQRGFRRELNQQEAPSPNAIRRWVRQWREKGSVTCKNPPGRPSSVRTPNNIARVLASVSRRVTGPYFCDDEGGKAITVISHRYTEMINEFLSPNLPPSNTLWFQQDGATARTARVISPFGDVPRPPRSPDLTAPDFFLWLIEK
;
A
#
# COMPACT_ATOMS: atom_id res chain seq x y z
N MET A 1 -4.89 -5.80 20.15
CA MET A 1 -4.27 -4.60 20.71
C MET A 1 -4.47 -4.61 22.20
N ASP A 2 -3.41 -4.43 22.98
CA ASP A 2 -3.54 -4.32 24.43
C ASP A 2 -4.32 -3.06 24.77
N ARG A 3 -5.32 -3.17 25.65
CA ARG A 3 -6.16 -2.05 26.12
C ARG A 3 -5.35 -0.98 26.85
N TRP A 4 -4.16 -1.33 27.31
CA TRP A 4 -3.33 -0.54 28.21
C TRP A 4 -2.12 0.02 27.46
N GLY A 5 -1.81 1.28 27.72
CA GLY A 5 -0.63 1.95 27.17
C GLY A 5 0.68 1.42 27.76
N VAL A 6 1.78 1.96 27.24
CA VAL A 6 3.15 1.61 27.68
C VAL A 6 3.37 2.01 29.13
N THR A 7 2.89 3.20 29.49
CA THR A 7 3.00 3.80 30.83
C THR A 7 2.34 2.93 31.91
N GLU A 8 1.13 2.45 31.63
CA GLU A 8 0.38 1.55 32.50
C GLU A 8 1.09 0.20 32.64
N GLY A 9 1.65 -0.31 31.53
CA GLY A 9 2.45 -1.53 31.54
C GLY A 9 3.69 -1.42 32.44
N VAL A 10 4.41 -0.29 32.37
CA VAL A 10 5.60 -0.03 33.21
C VAL A 10 5.22 0.06 34.69
N CYS A 11 4.18 0.83 35.03
CA CYS A 11 3.67 0.91 36.41
C CYS A 11 3.30 -0.46 36.97
N ALA A 12 2.60 -1.29 36.19
CA ALA A 12 2.25 -2.65 36.61
C ALA A 12 3.48 -3.54 36.85
N VAL A 13 4.54 -3.38 36.07
CA VAL A 13 5.80 -4.13 36.24
C VAL A 13 6.55 -3.67 37.50
N GLU A 14 6.67 -2.36 37.72
CA GLU A 14 7.33 -1.80 38.92
C GLU A 14 6.63 -2.25 40.21
N LEU A 15 5.29 -2.18 40.22
CA LEU A 15 4.47 -2.67 41.32
C LEU A 15 4.66 -4.17 41.58
N PHE A 16 4.78 -4.97 40.52
CA PHE A 16 5.03 -6.40 40.64
C PHE A 16 6.44 -6.70 41.18
N ILE A 17 7.46 -5.96 40.76
CA ILE A 17 8.82 -6.10 41.27
C ILE A 17 8.88 -5.77 42.78
N ARG A 18 8.14 -4.75 43.22
CA ARG A 18 8.06 -4.36 44.64
C ARG A 18 7.31 -5.39 45.51
N THR A 19 6.21 -5.94 45.01
CA THR A 19 5.28 -6.74 45.83
C THR A 19 5.39 -8.26 45.64
N GLY A 20 5.89 -8.72 44.48
CA GLY A 20 5.96 -10.14 44.10
C GLY A 20 4.60 -10.82 43.90
N SER A 21 3.48 -10.11 44.03
CA SER A 21 2.12 -10.67 44.03
C SER A 21 1.23 -9.96 43.02
N ILE A 22 0.52 -10.75 42.20
CA ILE A 22 -0.38 -10.22 41.16
C ILE A 22 -1.57 -9.48 41.79
N THR A 23 -2.15 -10.01 42.86
CA THR A 23 -3.32 -9.42 43.52
C THR A 23 -2.98 -8.05 44.13
N GLU A 24 -1.82 -7.95 44.78
CA GLU A 24 -1.32 -6.70 45.35
C GLU A 24 -0.90 -5.70 44.26
N THR A 25 -0.35 -6.20 43.15
CA THR A 25 -0.07 -5.38 41.96
C THR A 25 -1.34 -4.75 41.41
N GLN A 26 -2.42 -5.51 41.24
CA GLN A 26 -3.69 -4.96 40.75
C GLN A 26 -4.32 -3.97 41.75
N ARG A 27 -4.22 -4.23 43.06
CA ARG A 27 -4.70 -3.30 44.10
C ARG A 27 -3.90 -2.00 44.09
N GLY A 28 -2.57 -2.09 44.03
CA GLY A 28 -1.67 -0.94 43.93
C GLY A 28 -1.91 -0.14 42.65
N PHE A 29 -2.10 -0.82 41.52
CA PHE A 29 -2.35 -0.20 40.22
C PHE A 29 -3.61 0.68 40.25
N ARG A 30 -4.71 0.19 40.84
CA ARG A 30 -5.94 0.99 40.99
C ARG A 30 -5.74 2.24 41.85
N ARG A 31 -4.89 2.16 42.88
CA ARG A 31 -4.59 3.29 43.78
C ARG A 31 -3.68 4.32 43.09
N GLU A 32 -2.62 3.87 42.42
CA GLU A 32 -1.62 4.74 41.80
C GLU A 32 -2.16 5.44 40.54
N LEU A 33 -2.97 4.75 39.73
CA LEU A 33 -3.53 5.31 38.49
C LEU A 33 -4.98 5.81 38.64
N ASN A 34 -5.58 5.70 39.83
CA ASN A 34 -6.97 6.07 40.11
C ASN A 34 -7.98 5.48 39.09
N GLN A 35 -7.71 4.26 38.61
CA GLN A 35 -8.52 3.54 37.63
C GLN A 35 -9.33 2.42 38.31
N GLN A 36 -10.59 2.26 37.88
CA GLN A 36 -11.47 1.18 38.37
C GLN A 36 -11.02 -0.19 37.84
N GLU A 37 -10.65 -0.24 36.57
CA GLU A 37 -10.18 -1.46 35.92
C GLU A 37 -8.69 -1.67 36.15
N ALA A 38 -8.31 -2.92 36.40
CA ALA A 38 -6.90 -3.32 36.50
C ALA A 38 -6.55 -4.29 35.36
N PRO A 39 -5.29 -4.32 34.90
CA PRO A 39 -4.83 -5.27 33.92
C PRO A 39 -5.06 -6.71 34.38
N SER A 40 -5.36 -7.61 33.43
CA SER A 40 -5.58 -9.02 33.77
C SER A 40 -4.30 -9.67 34.32
N PRO A 41 -4.40 -10.73 35.14
CA PRO A 41 -3.25 -11.47 35.66
C PRO A 41 -2.28 -11.92 34.55
N ASN A 42 -2.82 -12.30 33.39
CA ASN A 42 -2.02 -12.75 32.25
C ASN A 42 -1.31 -11.58 31.55
N ALA A 43 -1.92 -10.39 31.50
CA ALA A 43 -1.27 -9.19 30.98
C ALA A 43 -0.06 -8.80 31.84
N ILE A 44 -0.24 -8.82 33.17
CA ILE A 44 0.83 -8.53 34.13
C ILE A 44 1.98 -9.53 33.98
N ARG A 45 1.68 -10.85 33.94
CA ARG A 45 2.71 -11.89 33.71
C ARG A 45 3.45 -11.69 32.39
N ARG A 46 2.73 -11.35 31.31
CA ARG A 46 3.34 -11.11 30.00
C ARG A 46 4.28 -9.90 30.03
N TRP A 47 3.88 -8.78 30.63
CA TRP A 47 4.74 -7.61 30.73
C TRP A 47 5.96 -7.86 31.59
N VAL A 48 5.80 -8.52 32.75
CA VAL A 48 6.94 -8.89 33.61
C VAL A 48 7.93 -9.79 32.87
N ARG A 49 7.43 -10.76 32.08
CA ARG A 49 8.29 -11.60 31.24
C ARG A 49 9.04 -10.79 30.18
N GLN A 50 8.32 -9.96 29.41
CA GLN A 50 8.92 -9.11 28.37
C GLN A 50 9.95 -8.13 28.95
N TRP A 51 9.68 -7.60 30.15
CA TRP A 51 10.59 -6.73 30.87
C TRP A 51 11.88 -7.45 31.27
N ARG A 52 11.79 -8.64 31.86
CA ARG A 52 12.96 -9.44 32.26
C ARG A 52 13.80 -9.91 31.07
N GLU A 53 13.18 -10.22 29.94
CA GLU A 53 13.89 -10.72 28.76
C GLU A 53 14.48 -9.60 27.88
N LYS A 54 13.75 -8.49 27.70
CA LYS A 54 14.04 -7.50 26.65
C LYS A 54 14.08 -6.05 27.16
N GLY A 55 13.76 -5.80 28.43
CA GLY A 55 13.69 -4.46 29.00
C GLY A 55 12.56 -3.59 28.44
N SER A 56 11.51 -4.19 27.86
CA SER A 56 10.37 -3.46 27.29
C SER A 56 9.04 -4.12 27.65
N VAL A 57 8.00 -3.31 27.83
CA VAL A 57 6.60 -3.77 28.01
C VAL A 57 5.79 -3.77 26.72
N THR A 58 6.37 -3.34 25.60
CA THR A 58 5.68 -3.30 24.30
C THR A 58 5.95 -4.55 23.48
N CYS A 59 4.89 -5.06 22.86
CA CYS A 59 5.05 -6.02 21.78
C CYS A 59 5.58 -5.26 20.55
N LYS A 60 6.66 -5.76 19.92
CA LYS A 60 7.00 -5.30 18.57
C LYS A 60 5.79 -5.59 17.67
N ASN A 61 5.43 -4.63 16.81
CA ASN A 61 4.46 -4.90 15.76
C ASN A 61 4.93 -6.16 14.99
N PRO A 62 4.01 -7.07 14.63
CA PRO A 62 4.36 -8.18 13.75
C PRO A 62 5.08 -7.60 12.53
N PRO A 63 6.16 -8.24 12.05
CA PRO A 63 6.79 -7.80 10.81
C PRO A 63 5.70 -7.70 9.75
N GLY A 64 5.65 -6.56 9.06
CA GLY A 64 4.69 -6.34 7.99
C GLY A 64 4.81 -7.42 6.91
N ARG A 65 3.83 -7.47 6.01
CA ARG A 65 3.90 -8.37 4.84
C ARG A 65 5.28 -8.25 4.21
N PRO A 66 6.03 -9.36 4.03
CA PRO A 66 7.36 -9.29 3.42
C PRO A 66 7.23 -8.60 2.07
N SER A 67 8.06 -7.59 1.84
CA SER A 67 8.07 -6.88 0.57
C SER A 67 8.42 -7.86 -0.55
N SER A 68 7.74 -7.74 -1.69
CA SER A 68 8.08 -8.51 -2.88
C SER A 68 9.48 -8.11 -3.34
N VAL A 69 10.45 -8.97 -3.03
CA VAL A 69 11.83 -8.81 -3.49
C VAL A 69 11.88 -8.89 -5.01
N ARG A 70 12.64 -7.99 -5.64
CA ARG A 70 12.96 -8.01 -7.08
C ARG A 70 13.87 -9.21 -7.39
N THR A 71 13.31 -10.42 -7.34
CA THR A 71 14.01 -11.62 -7.80
C THR A 71 13.95 -11.69 -9.33
N PRO A 72 14.95 -12.28 -9.98
CA PRO A 72 14.93 -12.47 -11.44
C PRO A 72 13.66 -13.19 -11.93
N ASN A 73 13.14 -14.13 -11.13
CA ASN A 73 11.92 -14.85 -11.42
C ASN A 73 10.66 -13.96 -11.35
N ASN A 74 10.56 -13.06 -10.36
CA ASN A 74 9.44 -12.12 -10.28
C ASN A 74 9.48 -11.12 -11.43
N ILE A 75 10.67 -10.65 -11.81
CA ILE A 75 10.86 -9.78 -12.98
C ILE A 75 10.41 -10.51 -14.24
N ALA A 76 10.85 -11.76 -14.46
CA ALA A 76 10.46 -12.57 -15.62
C ALA A 76 8.94 -12.82 -15.67
N ARG A 77 8.29 -13.09 -14.53
CA ARG A 77 6.83 -13.26 -14.45
C ARG A 77 6.07 -11.98 -14.78
N VAL A 78 6.55 -10.83 -14.30
CA VAL A 78 5.94 -9.54 -14.62
C VAL A 78 6.16 -9.19 -16.09
N LEU A 79 7.37 -9.35 -16.61
CA LEU A 79 7.67 -9.17 -18.03
C LEU A 79 6.78 -10.08 -18.88
N ALA A 80 6.66 -11.37 -18.59
CA ALA A 80 5.76 -12.27 -19.30
C ALA A 80 4.28 -11.85 -19.22
N SER A 81 3.86 -11.20 -18.13
CA SER A 81 2.49 -10.68 -17.99
C SER A 81 2.24 -9.40 -18.79
N VAL A 82 3.25 -8.53 -18.91
CA VAL A 82 3.20 -7.25 -19.62
C VAL A 82 3.42 -7.45 -21.13
N SER A 83 4.29 -8.38 -21.51
CA SER A 83 4.74 -8.60 -22.89
C SER A 83 3.77 -9.38 -23.78
N ARG A 84 2.51 -9.61 -23.37
CA ARG A 84 1.57 -10.38 -24.21
C ARG A 84 1.27 -9.72 -25.55
N ARG A 85 1.19 -8.38 -25.59
CA ARG A 85 1.11 -7.63 -26.85
C ARG A 85 1.36 -6.14 -26.61
N VAL A 86 2.38 -5.60 -27.26
CA VAL A 86 2.61 -4.14 -27.36
C VAL A 86 2.01 -3.69 -28.69
N THR A 87 1.02 -2.79 -28.66
CA THR A 87 0.38 -2.25 -29.89
C THR A 87 1.29 -1.25 -30.61
N GLY A 88 2.34 -0.74 -29.95
CA GLY A 88 3.30 0.21 -30.50
C GLY A 88 3.01 1.66 -30.09
N PRO A 89 3.96 2.59 -30.30
CA PRO A 89 3.75 4.01 -30.03
C PRO A 89 2.79 4.62 -31.05
N TYR A 90 1.91 5.50 -30.58
CA TYR A 90 1.06 6.35 -31.43
C TYR A 90 1.56 7.79 -31.36
N PHE A 91 1.77 8.40 -32.52
CA PHE A 91 2.22 9.78 -32.64
C PHE A 91 1.05 10.67 -33.05
N CYS A 92 0.80 11.73 -32.28
CA CYS A 92 -0.15 12.75 -32.65
C CYS A 92 0.59 13.79 -33.51
N ASP A 93 0.46 13.67 -34.82
CA ASP A 93 1.05 14.58 -35.80
C ASP A 93 -0.04 15.24 -36.66
N ASP A 94 0.23 16.44 -37.16
CA ASP A 94 -0.61 17.06 -38.19
C ASP A 94 -0.33 16.47 -39.58
N GLU A 95 -1.08 16.91 -40.59
CA GLU A 95 -0.88 16.51 -42.00
C GLU A 95 0.53 16.81 -42.54
N GLY A 96 1.29 17.69 -41.87
CA GLY A 96 2.67 18.02 -42.18
C GLY A 96 3.71 17.26 -41.34
N GLY A 97 3.31 16.29 -40.53
CA GLY A 97 4.20 15.48 -39.68
C GLY A 97 4.74 16.23 -38.46
N LYS A 98 4.10 17.34 -38.06
CA LYS A 98 4.50 18.09 -36.85
C LYS A 98 3.73 17.58 -35.65
N ALA A 99 4.44 17.31 -34.56
CA ALA A 99 3.85 16.92 -33.28
C ALA A 99 2.82 17.96 -32.79
N ILE A 100 1.61 17.50 -32.49
CA ILE A 100 0.50 18.33 -32.02
C ILE A 100 0.06 17.95 -30.61
N THR A 101 -0.43 18.95 -29.86
CA THR A 101 -0.92 18.73 -28.49
C THR A 101 -2.07 17.73 -28.45
N VAL A 102 -1.94 16.75 -27.55
CA VAL A 102 -2.98 15.76 -27.27
C VAL A 102 -4.10 16.43 -26.48
N ILE A 103 -5.24 16.65 -27.14
CA ILE A 103 -6.49 17.11 -26.52
C ILE A 103 -7.49 15.95 -26.45
N SER A 104 -8.56 16.09 -25.65
CA SER A 104 -9.53 15.01 -25.42
C SER A 104 -10.12 14.39 -26.71
N HIS A 105 -10.41 15.20 -27.73
CA HIS A 105 -10.92 14.72 -29.02
C HIS A 105 -9.92 13.79 -29.71
N ARG A 106 -8.68 14.25 -29.88
CA ARG A 106 -7.58 13.48 -30.50
C ARG A 106 -7.24 12.22 -29.73
N TYR A 107 -7.38 12.29 -28.41
CA TYR A 107 -7.20 11.14 -27.55
C TYR A 107 -8.29 10.08 -27.76
N THR A 108 -9.53 10.51 -27.96
CA THR A 108 -10.66 9.62 -28.33
C THR A 108 -10.47 9.01 -29.71
N GLU A 109 -10.03 9.80 -30.70
CA GLU A 109 -9.70 9.31 -32.05
C GLU A 109 -8.62 8.23 -31.99
N MET A 110 -7.52 8.46 -31.28
CA MET A 110 -6.47 7.47 -31.06
C MET A 110 -7.02 6.17 -30.44
N ILE A 111 -7.90 6.27 -29.43
CA ILE A 111 -8.49 5.07 -28.81
C ILE A 111 -9.34 4.29 -29.82
N ASN A 112 -10.15 4.96 -30.63
CA ASN A 112 -11.07 4.31 -31.55
C ASN A 112 -10.36 3.75 -32.79
N GLU A 113 -9.39 4.48 -33.34
CA GLU A 113 -8.76 4.14 -34.62
C GLU A 113 -7.51 3.28 -34.44
N PHE A 114 -6.74 3.49 -33.36
CA PHE A 114 -5.49 2.78 -33.14
C PHE A 114 -5.62 1.70 -32.07
N LEU A 115 -6.19 2.01 -30.91
CA LEU A 115 -6.19 1.07 -29.78
C LEU A 115 -7.27 -0.02 -29.92
N SER A 116 -8.52 0.39 -30.17
CA SER A 116 -9.69 -0.49 -30.17
C SER A 116 -9.63 -1.63 -31.21
N PRO A 117 -9.20 -1.39 -32.47
CA PRO A 117 -9.13 -2.45 -33.48
C PRO A 117 -8.10 -3.53 -33.15
N ASN A 118 -7.07 -3.16 -32.38
CA ASN A 118 -6.07 -4.10 -31.95
C ASN A 118 -6.59 -4.95 -30.78
N LEU A 119 -7.45 -4.43 -29.91
CA LEU A 119 -7.91 -5.14 -28.70
C LEU A 119 -8.79 -6.36 -29.02
N PRO A 120 -8.66 -7.47 -28.27
CA PRO A 120 -9.57 -8.59 -28.42
C PRO A 120 -11.00 -8.17 -27.99
N PRO A 121 -12.05 -8.66 -28.65
CA PRO A 121 -13.43 -8.39 -28.25
C PRO A 121 -13.71 -9.12 -26.93
N SER A 122 -13.54 -8.43 -25.81
CA SER A 122 -13.76 -9.01 -24.48
C SER A 122 -14.23 -7.95 -23.48
N ASN A 123 -15.35 -8.22 -22.81
CA ASN A 123 -15.89 -7.39 -21.73
C ASN A 123 -15.10 -7.51 -20.40
N THR A 124 -13.94 -8.17 -20.41
CA THR A 124 -13.09 -8.35 -19.22
C THR A 124 -11.79 -7.56 -19.28
N LEU A 125 -11.67 -6.66 -20.27
CA LEU A 125 -10.49 -5.82 -20.41
C LEU A 125 -10.50 -4.68 -19.39
N TRP A 126 -9.47 -4.64 -18.55
CA TRP A 126 -9.19 -3.53 -17.65
C TRP A 126 -8.23 -2.55 -18.32
N PHE A 127 -8.62 -1.27 -18.37
CA PHE A 127 -7.80 -0.20 -18.92
C PHE A 127 -7.15 0.59 -17.78
N GLN A 128 -5.85 0.84 -17.87
CA GLN A 128 -5.09 1.58 -16.86
C GLN A 128 -4.25 2.67 -17.53
N GLN A 129 -4.39 3.91 -17.05
CA GLN A 129 -3.66 5.09 -17.55
C GLN A 129 -3.17 5.98 -16.40
N ASP A 130 -2.24 6.89 -16.70
CA ASP A 130 -1.70 7.91 -15.80
C ASP A 130 -2.66 9.10 -15.54
N GLY A 131 -2.14 10.17 -14.94
CA GLY A 131 -2.88 11.31 -14.40
C GLY A 131 -3.21 12.45 -15.38
N ALA A 132 -2.86 12.34 -16.66
CA ALA A 132 -2.69 13.50 -17.55
C ALA A 132 -3.99 14.27 -17.89
N THR A 133 -3.87 15.58 -18.19
CA THR A 133 -5.01 16.52 -18.36
C THR A 133 -6.05 16.09 -19.41
N ALA A 134 -5.65 15.40 -20.48
CA ALA A 134 -6.58 14.89 -21.50
C ALA A 134 -7.57 13.83 -20.97
N ARG A 135 -7.30 13.27 -19.78
CA ARG A 135 -8.09 12.25 -19.06
C ARG A 135 -9.35 12.78 -18.39
N THR A 136 -9.38 14.07 -18.00
CA THR A 136 -10.47 14.62 -17.19
C THR A 136 -11.74 14.90 -18.01
N ALA A 137 -11.65 14.82 -19.33
CA ALA A 137 -12.82 14.82 -20.18
C ALA A 137 -13.51 13.45 -20.12
N ARG A 138 -14.73 13.45 -19.59
CA ARG A 138 -15.68 12.34 -19.26
C ARG A 138 -15.94 11.24 -20.31
N VAL A 139 -15.14 11.14 -21.37
CA VAL A 139 -15.41 10.34 -22.56
C VAL A 139 -14.89 8.90 -22.44
N ILE A 140 -14.05 8.59 -21.45
CA ILE A 140 -13.32 7.31 -21.41
C ILE A 140 -13.63 6.58 -20.10
N SER A 141 -14.57 5.63 -20.21
CA SER A 141 -14.99 4.63 -19.21
C SER A 141 -16.08 5.04 -18.19
N PRO A 142 -17.25 4.38 -18.23
CA PRO A 142 -18.21 4.36 -17.13
C PRO A 142 -17.90 3.32 -16.04
N PHE A 143 -16.87 2.47 -16.17
CA PHE A 143 -16.73 1.25 -15.35
C PHE A 143 -15.31 0.85 -14.90
N GLY A 144 -14.28 1.69 -15.03
CA GLY A 144 -12.90 1.20 -14.95
C GLY A 144 -11.84 2.10 -14.32
N ASP A 145 -12.19 3.14 -13.57
CA ASP A 145 -11.16 3.93 -12.90
C ASP A 145 -10.67 3.20 -11.65
N VAL A 146 -9.48 2.58 -11.75
CA VAL A 146 -8.74 2.16 -10.56
C VAL A 146 -8.25 3.43 -9.86
N PRO A 147 -8.69 3.72 -8.62
CA PRO A 147 -8.30 4.93 -7.92
C PRO A 147 -6.78 4.95 -7.75
N ARG A 148 -6.15 6.07 -8.14
CA ARG A 148 -4.70 6.26 -8.03
C ARG A 148 -4.36 7.52 -7.23
N PRO A 149 -3.40 7.45 -6.29
CA PRO A 149 -2.86 8.62 -5.64
C PRO A 149 -2.18 9.57 -6.64
N PRO A 150 -2.24 10.90 -6.43
CA PRO A 150 -1.51 11.86 -7.25
C PRO A 150 0.00 11.59 -7.22
N ARG A 151 0.68 11.82 -8.37
CA ARG A 151 2.16 11.73 -8.49
C ARG A 151 2.75 10.36 -8.12
N SER A 152 2.11 9.27 -8.55
CA SER A 152 2.59 7.89 -8.29
C SER A 152 2.99 7.17 -9.59
N PRO A 153 4.12 7.57 -10.23
CA PRO A 153 4.62 6.93 -11.45
C PRO A 153 5.07 5.48 -11.21
N ASP A 154 5.42 5.13 -9.96
CA ASP A 154 5.74 3.76 -9.54
C ASP A 154 4.56 2.79 -9.67
N LEU A 155 3.33 3.31 -9.81
CA LEU A 155 2.10 2.52 -9.97
C LEU A 155 1.64 2.37 -11.42
N THR A 156 2.30 3.01 -12.39
CA THR A 156 2.04 2.79 -13.82
C THR A 156 3.03 1.74 -14.33
N ALA A 157 2.52 0.61 -14.87
CA ALA A 157 3.40 -0.43 -15.40
C ALA A 157 4.38 0.09 -16.47
N PRO A 158 3.97 0.93 -17.45
CA PRO A 158 4.91 1.59 -18.37
C PRO A 158 6.01 2.42 -17.69
N ASP A 159 5.66 3.31 -16.75
CA ASP A 159 6.63 4.19 -16.07
C ASP A 159 7.65 3.41 -15.25
N PHE A 160 7.25 2.30 -14.64
CA PHE A 160 8.14 1.48 -13.80
C PHE A 160 8.90 0.39 -14.57
N PHE A 161 8.31 -0.24 -15.59
CA PHE A 161 8.90 -1.38 -16.27
C PHE A 161 9.47 -1.06 -17.65
N LEU A 162 8.88 -0.13 -18.40
CA LEU A 162 9.30 0.17 -19.77
C LEU A 162 10.31 1.32 -19.78
N TRP A 163 9.94 2.45 -19.20
CA TRP A 163 10.73 3.69 -19.29
C TRP A 163 11.93 3.75 -18.33
N LEU A 164 11.99 2.90 -17.31
CA LEU A 164 13.18 2.77 -16.44
C LEU A 164 14.30 1.93 -17.06
N ILE A 165 14.04 1.18 -18.13
CA ILE A 165 15.05 0.37 -18.83
C ILE A 165 15.81 1.18 -19.89
N GLU A 166 15.21 2.26 -20.41
CA GLU A 166 15.79 3.09 -21.48
C GLU A 166 16.65 4.27 -20.99
N LYS A 167 17.01 4.33 -19.69
CA LYS A 167 17.93 5.32 -19.11
C LYS A 167 19.24 4.69 -18.68
#